data_AF-A0A920SG18-F1
#
_entry.id   AF-A0A920SG18-F1
#
_cell.length_a   1.000
_cell.length_b   1.000
_cell.length_c   1.000
_cell.angle_alpha   90.00
_cell.angle_beta   90.00
_cell.angle_gamma   90.00
#
_symmetry.space_group_name_H-M   'P 1'
#
loop_
_entity.id
_entity.type
_entity.pdbx_description
1 polymer ?
#
loop_
_entity_poly.entity_id
_entity_poly.type
_entity_poly.pdbx_seq_one_letter_code
_entity_poly.pdbx_strand_id
1 'polypeptide(L)'
;MIAIVKAGCPTCSLIQPVLADPRATGRPDRLHPGRPDLPREIADWVVDDTDLSVSWHLDLDSVPTLLRIEDGVETARTAGWDRGRWEDLTKVDNLGPDLPPFKPG
;
A
#
# COMPACT_ATOMS: atom_id res chain seq x y z
N MET A 1 6.83 1.96 6.69
CA MET A 1 5.52 1.39 6.30
C MET A 1 5.72 0.62 5.02
N ILE A 2 4.94 -0.44 4.82
CA ILE A 2 4.98 -1.25 3.60
C ILE A 2 3.56 -1.28 3.03
N ALA A 3 3.40 -0.82 1.80
CA ALA A 3 2.12 -0.89 1.09
C ALA A 3 2.20 -1.98 0.02
N ILE A 4 1.26 -2.91 0.08
CA ILE A 4 1.17 -4.06 -0.81
C ILE A 4 -0.04 -3.87 -1.69
N VAL A 5 0.21 -3.91 -3.00
CA VAL A 5 -0.78 -3.58 -4.03
C VAL A 5 -0.70 -4.61 -5.15
N LYS A 6 -1.75 -4.72 -5.95
CA LYS A 6 -1.78 -5.62 -7.10
C LYS A 6 -2.18 -4.89 -8.37
N ALA A 7 -1.48 -5.15 -9.45
CA ALA A 7 -1.86 -4.68 -10.77
C ALA A 7 -3.28 -5.15 -11.14
N GLY A 8 -4.10 -4.24 -11.68
CA GLY A 8 -5.49 -4.53 -12.02
C GLY A 8 -6.47 -4.51 -10.84
N CYS A 9 -6.03 -4.27 -9.59
CA CYS A 9 -6.96 -4.02 -8.49
C CYS A 9 -7.52 -2.58 -8.61
N PRO A 10 -8.85 -2.40 -8.77
CA PRO A 10 -9.45 -1.07 -8.92
C PRO A 10 -9.20 -0.17 -7.71
N THR A 11 -9.19 -0.74 -6.51
CA THR A 11 -8.90 0.01 -5.28
C THR A 11 -7.44 0.43 -5.21
N CYS A 12 -6.49 -0.41 -5.65
CA CYS A 12 -5.08 -0.05 -5.74
C CYS A 12 -4.85 1.12 -6.72
N SER A 13 -5.51 1.09 -7.89
CA SER A 13 -5.45 2.20 -8.86
C SER A 13 -6.06 3.48 -8.31
N LEU A 14 -7.17 3.37 -7.57
CA LEU A 14 -7.84 4.51 -6.95
C LEU A 14 -6.94 5.22 -5.93
N ILE A 15 -6.21 4.48 -5.10
CA ILE A 15 -5.37 5.05 -4.03
C ILE A 15 -3.96 5.44 -4.49
N GLN A 16 -3.65 5.37 -5.78
CA GLN A 16 -2.34 5.77 -6.31
C GLN A 16 -1.86 7.14 -5.81
N PRO A 17 -2.71 8.19 -5.69
CA PRO A 17 -2.27 9.47 -5.13
C PRO A 17 -1.82 9.38 -3.66
N VAL A 18 -2.48 8.53 -2.86
CA VAL A 18 -2.13 8.30 -1.45
C VAL A 18 -0.83 7.52 -1.34
N LEU A 19 -0.62 6.55 -2.23
CA LEU A 19 0.65 5.86 -2.36
C LEU A 19 1.75 6.85 -2.78
N ALA A 20 1.51 7.77 -3.70
CA ALA A 20 2.51 8.79 -4.04
C ALA A 20 2.88 9.72 -2.86
N ASP A 21 2.08 9.78 -1.79
CA ASP A 21 2.38 10.61 -0.62
C ASP A 21 3.46 9.98 0.29
N PRO A 22 4.65 10.61 0.42
CA PRO A 22 5.71 10.13 1.30
C PRO A 22 5.34 10.21 2.78
N ARG A 23 4.35 11.02 3.17
CA ARG A 23 3.84 11.09 4.55
C ARG A 23 3.10 9.81 4.90
N ALA A 24 2.26 9.33 3.99
CA ALA A 24 1.41 8.15 4.21
C ALA A 24 2.21 6.84 4.22
N THR A 25 3.27 6.75 3.43
CA THR A 25 3.97 5.49 3.20
C THR A 25 5.43 5.47 3.64
N GLY A 26 5.93 6.58 4.20
CA GLY A 26 7.36 6.74 4.51
C GLY A 26 8.21 6.66 3.24
N ARG A 27 9.49 6.25 3.36
CA ARG A 27 10.17 5.60 2.22
C ARG A 27 9.61 4.18 2.13
N PRO A 28 8.83 3.84 1.11
CA PRO A 28 8.16 2.56 1.09
C PRO A 28 9.02 1.51 0.40
N ASP A 29 9.18 0.34 1.02
CA ASP A 29 9.40 -0.88 0.23
C ASP A 29 8.03 -1.25 -0.33
N ARG A 30 7.78 -0.97 -1.62
CA ARG A 30 6.49 -1.25 -2.27
C ARG A 30 6.53 -2.59 -2.96
N LEU A 31 5.79 -3.58 -2.48
CA LEU A 31 5.74 -4.89 -3.14
C LEU A 31 4.69 -4.86 -4.28
N HIS A 32 5.17 -5.03 -5.52
CA HIS A 32 4.36 -5.10 -6.76
C HIS A 32 4.40 -6.52 -7.35
N PRO A 33 3.27 -7.21 -7.51
CA PRO A 33 3.15 -8.33 -8.43
C PRO A 33 2.86 -7.79 -9.84
N GLY A 34 3.90 -7.67 -10.67
CA GLY A 34 3.82 -7.72 -12.14
C GLY A 34 3.62 -6.43 -12.96
N ARG A 35 4.74 -5.86 -13.48
CA ARG A 35 4.94 -5.13 -14.78
C ARG A 35 4.35 -3.68 -14.89
N PRO A 36 4.74 -2.86 -15.92
CA PRO A 36 5.71 -1.76 -15.83
C PRO A 36 5.09 -0.34 -15.99
N ASP A 37 3.78 -0.20 -15.87
CA ASP A 37 3.01 0.98 -16.28
C ASP A 37 2.73 2.00 -15.15
N LEU A 38 3.43 1.87 -14.01
CA LEU A 38 3.47 2.92 -13.00
C LEU A 38 4.37 4.08 -13.47
N PRO A 39 4.09 5.33 -13.04
CA PRO A 39 4.99 6.45 -13.28
C PRO A 39 6.41 6.09 -12.79
N ARG A 40 7.39 6.19 -13.69
CA ARG A 40 8.81 5.88 -13.43
C ARG A 40 9.42 6.69 -12.27
N GLU A 41 8.72 7.70 -11.79
CA GLU A 41 9.09 8.51 -10.62
C GLU A 41 8.96 7.73 -9.29
N ILE A 42 8.34 6.55 -9.29
CA ILE A 42 8.17 5.65 -8.13
C ILE A 42 9.18 4.46 -8.17
N ALA A 43 10.13 4.43 -9.12
CA ALA A 43 10.79 3.19 -9.55
C ALA A 43 11.91 2.61 -8.66
N ASP A 44 12.57 3.40 -7.80
CA ASP A 44 13.79 2.92 -7.10
C ASP A 44 13.52 2.11 -5.81
N TRP A 45 12.27 2.08 -5.32
CA TRP A 45 11.88 1.54 -4.00
C TRP A 45 10.82 0.42 -4.09
N VAL A 46 10.52 -0.03 -5.32
CA VAL A 46 9.51 -1.05 -5.59
C VAL A 46 10.18 -2.42 -5.63
N VAL A 47 9.77 -3.32 -4.75
CA VAL A 47 10.17 -4.74 -4.76
C VAL A 47 9.15 -5.49 -5.60
N ASP A 48 9.60 -6.22 -6.63
CA ASP A 48 8.72 -7.06 -7.42
C ASP A 48 8.44 -8.38 -6.67
N ASP A 49 7.18 -8.65 -6.32
CA ASP A 49 6.71 -9.91 -5.69
C ASP A 49 5.81 -10.71 -6.64
N THR A 50 6.15 -10.76 -7.93
CA THR A 50 5.42 -11.58 -8.91
C THR A 50 5.50 -13.08 -8.59
N ASP A 51 6.52 -13.52 -7.85
CA ASP A 51 6.66 -14.92 -7.38
C ASP A 51 5.70 -15.23 -6.20
N LEU A 52 5.00 -14.22 -5.67
CA LEU A 52 4.09 -14.30 -4.52
C LEU A 52 4.76 -14.74 -3.22
N SER A 53 6.09 -14.85 -3.18
CA SER A 53 6.83 -15.35 -2.03
C SER A 53 6.58 -14.46 -0.81
N VAL A 54 6.56 -13.14 -0.97
CA VAL A 54 6.39 -12.21 0.14
C VAL A 54 4.92 -12.11 0.58
N SER A 55 3.98 -12.05 -0.36
CA SER A 55 2.54 -12.04 -0.08
C SER A 55 2.04 -13.33 0.59
N TRP A 56 2.62 -14.49 0.25
CA TRP A 56 2.32 -15.77 0.91
C TRP A 56 2.92 -15.87 2.31
N HIS A 57 4.15 -15.36 2.52
CA HIS A 57 4.76 -15.31 3.85
C HIS A 57 4.10 -14.29 4.79
N LEU A 58 3.42 -13.27 4.24
CA LEU A 58 2.69 -12.25 5.00
C LEU A 58 1.19 -12.56 5.20
N ASP A 59 0.70 -13.71 4.72
CA ASP A 59 -0.70 -14.17 4.83
C ASP A 59 -1.71 -13.08 4.42
N LEU A 60 -1.59 -12.58 3.19
CA LEU A 60 -2.40 -11.47 2.69
C LEU A 60 -3.61 -11.98 1.90
N ASP A 61 -4.80 -11.79 2.45
CA ASP A 61 -6.07 -12.18 1.81
C ASP A 61 -6.62 -11.15 0.81
N SER A 62 -6.20 -9.88 0.89
CA SER A 62 -6.78 -8.78 0.09
C SER A 62 -5.80 -7.64 -0.17
N VAL A 63 -6.07 -6.87 -1.23
CA VAL A 63 -5.21 -5.76 -1.70
C VAL A 63 -6.06 -4.54 -2.07
N PRO A 64 -5.67 -3.31 -1.69
CA PRO A 64 -4.40 -2.94 -1.08
C PRO A 64 -4.32 -3.32 0.40
N THR A 65 -3.13 -3.60 0.91
CA THR A 65 -2.86 -3.75 2.34
C THR A 65 -1.70 -2.85 2.75
N LEU A 66 -1.85 -2.13 3.86
CA LEU A 66 -0.81 -1.29 4.46
C LEU A 66 -0.35 -1.93 5.77
N LEU A 67 0.95 -2.15 5.89
CA LEU A 67 1.63 -2.73 7.05
C LEU A 67 2.50 -1.69 7.75
N ARG A 68 2.46 -1.70 9.07
CA ARG A 68 3.40 -1.03 9.95
C ARG A 68 4.39 -2.06 10.46
N ILE A 69 5.67 -1.84 10.14
CA ILE A 69 6.79 -2.63 10.61
C ILE A 69 7.62 -1.75 11.54
N GLU A 70 7.86 -2.23 12.76
CA GLU A 70 8.70 -1.61 13.78
C GLU A 70 9.74 -2.66 14.21
N ASP A 71 11.03 -2.30 14.17
CA ASP A 71 12.14 -3.21 14.48
C ASP A 71 12.12 -4.55 13.72
N GLY A 72 11.63 -4.53 12.47
CA GLY A 72 11.52 -5.72 11.62
C GLY A 72 10.34 -6.63 11.94
N VAL A 73 9.47 -6.24 12.88
CA VAL A 73 8.26 -6.97 13.26
C VAL A 73 7.03 -6.19 12.83
N GLU A 74 6.04 -6.88 12.29
CA GLU A 74 4.75 -6.27 12.02
C GLU A 74 4.01 -5.94 13.31
N THR A 75 3.67 -4.67 13.51
CA THR A 75 2.93 -4.20 14.69
C THR A 75 1.49 -3.82 14.38
N ALA A 76 1.15 -3.55 13.11
CA ALA A 76 -0.22 -3.33 12.69
C ALA A 76 -0.40 -3.49 11.17
N ARG A 77 -1.62 -3.83 10.74
CA ARG A 77 -2.03 -3.87 9.32
C ARG A 77 -3.44 -3.34 9.11
N THR A 78 -3.72 -2.85 7.90
CA THR A 78 -5.08 -2.57 7.42
C THR A 78 -5.22 -2.98 5.95
N ALA A 79 -6.36 -3.56 5.60
CA ALA A 79 -6.66 -4.04 4.26
C ALA A 79 -7.82 -3.25 3.62
N GLY A 80 -7.79 -3.16 2.30
CA GLY A 80 -8.61 -2.24 1.54
C GLY A 80 -8.22 -0.77 1.74
N TRP A 81 -9.04 0.10 1.18
CA TRP A 81 -8.95 1.53 1.42
C TRP A 81 -10.00 1.94 2.44
N ASP A 82 -9.54 2.42 3.58
CA ASP A 82 -10.36 3.10 4.59
C ASP A 82 -9.53 4.29 5.04
N ARG A 83 -9.97 5.50 4.67
CA ARG A 83 -9.21 6.72 4.97
C ARG A 83 -8.90 6.81 6.46
N GLY A 84 -9.92 6.65 7.32
CA GLY A 84 -9.74 6.78 8.76
C GLY A 84 -8.73 5.76 9.31
N ARG A 85 -8.82 4.49 8.88
CA ARG A 85 -7.84 3.47 9.30
C ARG A 85 -6.43 3.73 8.78
N TRP A 86 -6.31 4.24 7.55
CA TRP A 86 -5.01 4.62 6.99
C TRP A 86 -4.42 5.83 7.71
N GLU A 87 -5.23 6.85 8.01
CA GLU A 87 -4.81 8.02 8.80
C GLU A 87 -4.42 7.61 10.22
N ASP A 88 -5.21 6.75 10.87
CA ASP A 88 -4.90 6.19 12.20
C ASP A 88 -3.61 5.38 12.19
N LEU A 89 -3.39 4.57 11.14
CA LEU A 89 -2.22 3.72 11.02
C LEU A 89 -0.98 4.54 10.67
N THR A 90 -1.10 5.61 9.89
CA THR A 90 0.05 6.43 9.42
C THR A 90 0.33 7.64 10.32
N LYS A 91 -0.66 8.05 11.12
CA LYS A 91 -0.69 9.32 11.88
C LYS A 91 -0.61 10.54 10.96
N VAL A 92 -1.15 10.43 9.75
CA VAL A 92 -1.24 11.51 8.77
C VAL A 92 -2.71 11.79 8.53
N ASP A 93 -3.13 13.04 8.70
CA ASP A 93 -4.50 13.46 8.44
C ASP A 93 -4.71 13.86 6.98
N ASN A 94 -5.97 13.84 6.55
CA ASN A 94 -6.44 14.30 5.25
C ASN A 94 -5.82 13.52 4.06
N LEU A 95 -5.73 12.19 4.18
CA LEU A 95 -5.21 11.33 3.13
C LEU A 95 -6.21 11.19 1.98
N GLY A 96 -5.78 11.57 0.78
CA GLY A 96 -6.58 11.46 -0.44
C GLY A 96 -7.94 12.13 -0.29
N PRO A 97 -8.01 13.46 -0.07
CA PRO A 97 -9.26 14.18 0.24
C PRO A 97 -10.35 13.99 -0.84
N ASP A 98 -9.93 13.84 -2.09
CA ASP A 98 -10.82 13.66 -3.24
C ASP A 98 -11.28 12.21 -3.46
N LEU A 99 -10.77 11.26 -2.67
CA LEU A 99 -11.17 9.85 -2.74
C LEU A 99 -12.45 9.59 -1.94
N PRO A 100 -13.20 8.51 -2.23
CA PRO A 100 -14.22 8.03 -1.30
C PRO A 100 -13.57 7.66 0.04
N PRO A 101 -14.26 7.78 1.17
CA PRO A 101 -13.70 7.45 2.48
C PRO A 101 -13.41 5.96 2.65
N PHE A 102 -14.08 5.09 1.89
CA PHE A 102 -13.92 3.65 1.96
C PHE A 102 -14.07 2.97 0.59
N LYS A 103 -13.23 1.97 0.32
CA LYS A 103 -13.34 0.99 -0.76
C LYS A 103 -12.79 -0.36 -0.31
N PRO A 104 -13.52 -1.47 -0.52
CA PRO A 104 -13.02 -2.80 -0.20
C PRO A 104 -11.80 -3.16 -1.07
N GLY A 105 -10.95 -4.04 -0.52
CA GLY A 105 -9.82 -4.67 -1.22
C GLY A 105 -10.17 -6.02 -1.83
#